data_AF-A0A536AWL3-F1
#
_entry.id   AF-A0A536AWL3-F1
#
_cell.length_a   1.000
_cell.length_b   1.000
_cell.length_c   1.000
_cell.angle_alpha   90.00
_cell.angle_beta   90.00
_cell.angle_gamma   90.00
#
_symmetry.space_group_name_H-M   'P 1'
#
loop_
_entity.id
_entity.type
_entity.pdbx_description
1 polymer ?
#
loop_
_entity_poly.entity_id
_entity_poly.type
_entity_poly.pdbx_seq_one_letter_code
_entity_poly.pdbx_strand_id
1 'polypeptide(L)'
;MPVKRFDVGSWLDSPLSRRRLDLGQFAAERAAVVEICARVQAEGDDALRELGKRFDGWAPEAGESFAVPSSEVAAAAERLQPADRTALEFAARRIRDFHERQVQPASLGSPGLKLLTRPVRRAGVYAPGGRAAYPSTVLMTAIPARVAGVSDLVLATPPRPDGSVPAAILAAAHLAGVDAVYRVGGAQAIAALAYGTASIPRVDVVAGPGNIYVTLAKKEVFGSMGVDGIAGPTEVVVVADGQARPDFVAADLAAQLEHDPLAWGLLITDSPELAGRVEEELESLVRGLDRAEIIRQSSASTRQSRWATTPPAPTTRCRRRAPRDLARPWACIRFSSARAC
;
A
#
# COMPACT_ATOMS: atom_id res chain seq x y z
N MET A 1 -25.10 0.44 -3.23
CA MET A 1 -23.89 0.74 -4.06
C MET A 1 -23.95 -0.12 -5.32
N PRO A 2 -23.31 0.20 -6.47
CA PRO A 2 -23.39 -0.67 -7.64
C PRO A 2 -22.62 -1.98 -7.41
N VAL A 3 -23.36 -3.07 -7.25
CA VAL A 3 -22.82 -4.43 -7.15
C VAL A 3 -22.95 -5.12 -8.50
N LYS A 4 -21.94 -5.91 -8.88
CA LYS A 4 -21.96 -6.71 -10.11
C LYS A 4 -21.87 -8.19 -9.76
N ARG A 5 -22.96 -8.89 -9.98
CA ARG A 5 -23.05 -10.34 -9.78
C ARG A 5 -22.67 -11.06 -11.08
N PHE A 6 -21.91 -12.14 -10.93
CA PHE A 6 -21.45 -13.02 -12.00
C PHE A 6 -21.62 -14.47 -11.52
N ASP A 7 -21.93 -15.38 -12.45
CA ASP A 7 -21.58 -16.80 -12.29
C ASP A 7 -20.11 -17.02 -12.68
N VAL A 8 -19.57 -18.23 -12.48
CA VAL A 8 -18.18 -18.56 -12.83
C VAL A 8 -17.87 -18.29 -14.32
N GLY A 9 -18.79 -18.61 -15.23
CA GLY A 9 -18.61 -18.42 -16.68
C GLY A 9 -18.60 -16.94 -17.05
N SER A 10 -19.64 -16.21 -16.67
CA SER A 10 -19.71 -14.76 -16.94
C SER A 10 -18.61 -13.96 -16.24
N TRP A 11 -18.05 -14.46 -15.13
CA TRP A 11 -16.83 -13.91 -14.53
C TRP A 11 -15.59 -14.13 -15.42
N LEU A 12 -15.34 -15.35 -15.88
CA LEU A 12 -14.17 -15.69 -16.72
C LEU A 12 -14.18 -14.99 -18.08
N ASP A 13 -15.37 -14.73 -18.63
CA ASP A 13 -15.56 -13.97 -19.87
C ASP A 13 -15.55 -12.45 -19.65
N SER A 14 -15.81 -11.99 -18.43
CA SER A 14 -15.71 -10.58 -18.06
C SER A 14 -14.28 -10.06 -18.24
N PRO A 15 -14.08 -8.86 -18.85
CA PRO A 15 -12.77 -8.18 -18.87
C PRO A 15 -12.14 -8.00 -17.49
N LEU A 16 -12.96 -8.08 -16.44
CA LEU A 16 -12.59 -7.87 -15.05
C LEU A 16 -11.77 -9.02 -14.46
N SER A 17 -11.98 -10.26 -14.91
CA SER A 17 -11.14 -11.41 -14.52
C SER A 17 -9.71 -11.32 -15.05
N ARG A 18 -9.49 -10.48 -16.08
CA ARG A 18 -8.20 -10.24 -16.74
C ARG A 18 -7.65 -8.85 -16.42
N ARG A 19 -8.29 -8.09 -15.53
CA ARG A 19 -7.82 -6.76 -15.13
C ARG A 19 -6.40 -6.88 -14.56
N ARG A 20 -5.56 -5.92 -14.95
CA ARG A 20 -4.22 -5.69 -14.41
C ARG A 20 -4.11 -4.23 -14.03
N LEU A 21 -3.13 -3.90 -13.20
CA LEU A 21 -2.73 -2.53 -12.95
C LEU A 21 -2.16 -1.94 -14.24
N ASP A 22 -2.96 -1.11 -14.92
CA ASP A 22 -2.56 -0.43 -16.13
C ASP A 22 -2.01 0.97 -15.80
N LEU A 23 -0.69 1.03 -15.63
CA LEU A 23 0.03 2.29 -15.39
C LEU A 23 0.15 3.17 -16.64
N GLY A 24 -0.38 2.76 -17.79
CA GLY A 24 -0.50 3.60 -18.99
C GLY A 24 -1.59 4.67 -18.85
N GLN A 25 -2.59 4.43 -18.00
CA GLN A 25 -3.71 5.36 -17.75
C GLN A 25 -3.30 6.61 -16.96
N PHE A 26 -2.11 6.60 -16.36
CA PHE A 26 -1.56 7.68 -15.54
C PHE A 26 -0.42 8.40 -16.27
N ALA A 27 -0.66 8.80 -17.52
CA ALA A 27 0.36 9.39 -18.38
C ALA A 27 0.79 10.79 -17.90
N ALA A 28 -0.15 11.60 -17.40
CA ALA A 28 0.14 12.93 -16.86
C ALA A 28 0.91 12.84 -15.53
N GLU A 29 0.48 11.96 -14.63
CA GLU A 29 1.16 11.71 -13.36
C GLU A 29 2.56 11.12 -13.58
N ARG A 30 2.74 10.27 -14.61
CA ARG A 30 4.07 9.80 -15.02
C ARG A 30 4.97 10.95 -15.45
N ALA A 31 4.49 11.85 -16.32
CA ALA A 31 5.28 12.99 -16.76
C ALA A 31 5.69 13.90 -15.59
N ALA A 32 4.75 14.21 -14.69
CA ALA A 32 5.01 14.98 -13.48
C ALA A 32 6.01 14.28 -12.53
N VAL A 33 5.94 12.95 -12.40
CA VAL A 33 6.90 12.17 -11.59
C VAL A 33 8.30 12.19 -12.20
N VAL A 34 8.43 12.06 -13.51
CA VAL A 34 9.73 12.16 -14.22
C VAL A 34 10.35 13.54 -13.96
N GLU A 35 9.56 14.61 -14.09
CA GLU A 35 9.99 15.98 -13.78
C GLU A 35 10.45 16.12 -12.32
N ILE A 36 9.64 15.67 -11.35
CA ILE A 36 9.97 15.72 -9.92
C ILE A 36 11.27 14.95 -9.62
N CYS A 37 11.43 13.74 -10.18
CA CYS A 37 12.64 12.93 -9.95
C CYS A 37 13.89 13.60 -10.54
N ALA A 38 13.79 14.13 -11.77
CA ALA A 38 14.89 14.85 -12.42
C ALA A 38 15.29 16.12 -11.65
N ARG A 39 14.30 16.89 -11.17
CA ARG A 39 14.55 18.10 -10.38
C ARG A 39 15.20 17.80 -9.03
N VAL A 40 14.72 16.81 -8.28
CA VAL A 40 15.39 16.40 -7.03
C VAL A 40 16.80 15.86 -7.28
N GLN A 41 17.05 15.18 -8.41
CA GLN A 41 18.39 14.74 -8.78
C GLN A 41 19.36 15.88 -9.11
N ALA A 42 18.86 16.97 -9.72
CA ALA A 42 19.68 18.11 -10.16
C ALA A 42 19.82 19.22 -9.10
N GLU A 43 18.75 19.51 -8.36
CA GLU A 43 18.61 20.65 -7.43
C GLU A 43 18.71 20.23 -5.95
N GLY A 44 18.58 18.93 -5.65
CA GLY A 44 18.71 18.39 -4.30
C GLY A 44 17.71 18.99 -3.30
N ASP A 45 18.23 19.51 -2.18
CA ASP A 45 17.43 20.07 -1.08
C ASP A 45 16.53 21.24 -1.51
N ASP A 46 16.90 22.01 -2.54
CA ASP A 46 16.13 23.20 -2.94
C ASP A 46 14.85 22.80 -3.70
N ALA A 47 14.91 21.77 -4.54
CA ALA A 47 13.71 21.14 -5.07
C ALA A 47 12.85 20.52 -3.96
N LEU A 48 13.46 19.90 -2.94
CA LEU A 48 12.69 19.39 -1.79
C LEU A 48 11.96 20.49 -1.02
N ARG A 49 12.57 21.69 -0.87
CA ARG A 49 11.92 22.83 -0.20
C ARG A 49 10.74 23.37 -1.00
N GLU A 50 10.89 23.55 -2.31
CA GLU A 50 9.81 24.06 -3.17
C GLU A 50 8.66 23.04 -3.27
N LEU A 51 8.96 21.77 -3.56
CA LEU A 51 7.95 20.72 -3.68
C LEU A 51 7.26 20.41 -2.35
N GLY A 52 7.97 20.50 -1.21
CA GLY A 52 7.40 20.40 0.13
C GLY A 52 6.40 21.53 0.42
N LYS A 53 6.80 22.79 0.22
CA LYS A 53 5.91 23.96 0.35
C LYS A 53 4.69 23.85 -0.58
N ARG A 54 4.87 23.31 -1.80
CA ARG A 54 3.80 23.14 -2.80
C ARG A 54 2.80 22.02 -2.49
N PHE A 55 3.26 20.85 -2.01
CA PHE A 55 2.41 19.66 -1.87
C PHE A 55 2.03 19.31 -0.44
N ASP A 56 2.95 19.51 0.51
CA ASP A 56 2.76 19.19 1.93
C ASP A 56 2.42 20.46 2.76
N GLY A 57 2.54 21.65 2.15
CA GLY A 57 2.31 22.95 2.78
C GLY A 57 3.46 23.43 3.69
N TRP A 58 4.56 22.66 3.77
CA TRP A 58 5.68 22.91 4.66
C TRP A 58 7.01 22.46 4.05
N ALA A 59 8.08 23.20 4.35
CA ALA A 59 9.46 22.75 4.22
C ALA A 59 10.31 23.47 5.29
N PRO A 60 11.47 22.93 5.69
CA PRO A 60 12.42 23.65 6.53
C PRO A 60 12.99 24.84 5.76
N GLU A 61 13.34 25.92 6.45
CA GLU A 61 14.02 27.04 5.82
C GLU A 61 15.47 26.70 5.41
N ALA A 62 16.14 27.63 4.72
CA ALA A 62 17.52 27.43 4.31
C ALA A 62 18.44 27.27 5.54
N GLY A 63 19.15 26.13 5.63
CA GLY A 63 20.00 25.77 6.78
C GLY A 63 19.28 24.99 7.89
N GLU A 64 17.95 24.90 7.87
CA GLU A 64 17.21 24.02 8.78
C GLU A 64 17.16 22.57 8.25
N SER A 65 17.04 21.60 9.17
CA SER A 65 17.04 20.18 8.82
C SER A 65 15.65 19.65 8.49
N PHE A 66 15.55 18.86 7.41
CA PHE A 66 14.38 18.02 7.14
C PHE A 66 14.16 16.95 8.22
N ALA A 67 15.21 16.55 8.95
CA ALA A 67 15.10 15.54 9.99
C ALA A 67 14.29 16.04 11.19
N VAL A 68 13.51 15.14 11.81
CA VAL A 68 12.90 15.33 13.12
C VAL A 68 13.98 15.10 14.19
N PRO A 69 14.11 15.95 15.23
CA PRO A 69 15.06 15.73 16.31
C PRO A 69 14.88 14.36 16.98
N SER A 70 15.99 13.64 17.22
CA SER A 70 15.94 12.29 17.82
C SER A 70 15.30 12.26 19.22
N SER A 71 15.45 13.35 19.99
CA SER A 71 14.74 13.57 21.25
C SER A 71 13.22 13.63 21.08
N GLU A 72 12.73 14.25 20.03
CA GLU A 72 11.30 14.30 19.72
C GLU A 72 10.76 12.92 19.30
N VAL A 73 11.55 12.17 18.50
CA VAL A 73 11.23 10.79 18.09
C VAL A 73 11.10 9.89 19.32
N ALA A 74 12.07 9.94 20.25
CA ALA A 74 12.04 9.15 21.48
C ALA A 74 10.85 9.53 22.39
N ALA A 75 10.61 10.83 22.61
CA ALA A 75 9.49 11.33 23.41
C ALA A 75 8.11 11.15 22.75
N ALA A 76 8.02 10.65 21.52
CA ALA A 76 6.74 10.47 20.84
C ALA A 76 5.88 9.37 21.46
N ALA A 77 6.48 8.28 21.96
CA ALA A 77 5.76 7.18 22.58
C ALA A 77 5.10 7.58 23.92
N GLU A 78 5.67 8.56 24.62
CA GLU A 78 5.14 9.11 25.88
C GLU A 78 3.98 10.08 25.66
N ARG A 79 3.85 10.64 24.45
CA ARG A 79 2.73 11.51 24.03
C ARG A 79 1.48 10.76 23.58
N LEU A 80 1.53 9.42 23.52
CA LEU A 80 0.38 8.58 23.15
C LEU A 80 -0.48 8.22 24.36
N GLN A 81 -1.76 7.93 24.13
CA GLN A 81 -2.59 7.30 25.16
C GLN A 81 -2.02 5.92 25.53
N PRO A 82 -2.09 5.49 26.81
CA PRO A 82 -1.52 4.20 27.23
C PRO A 82 -2.04 3.00 26.42
N ALA A 83 -3.30 3.03 25.99
CA ALA A 83 -3.89 2.01 25.13
C ALA A 83 -3.25 1.96 23.73
N ASP A 84 -3.07 3.11 23.07
CA ASP A 84 -2.44 3.21 21.75
C ASP A 84 -0.98 2.76 21.79
N ARG A 85 -0.25 3.19 22.83
CA ARG A 85 1.13 2.75 23.07
C ARG A 85 1.20 1.23 23.23
N THR A 86 0.34 0.65 24.07
CA THR A 86 0.27 -0.80 24.29
C THR A 86 -0.06 -1.55 23.01
N ALA A 87 -0.95 -1.01 22.17
CA ALA A 87 -1.30 -1.59 20.87
C ALA A 87 -0.13 -1.57 19.88
N LEU A 88 0.63 -0.46 19.81
CA LEU A 88 1.84 -0.37 18.97
C LEU A 88 2.95 -1.32 19.46
N GLU A 89 3.20 -1.39 20.77
CA GLU A 89 4.18 -2.32 21.35
C GLU A 89 3.78 -3.79 21.10
N PHE A 90 2.50 -4.13 21.23
CA PHE A 90 1.96 -5.46 20.89
C PHE A 90 2.14 -5.79 19.41
N ALA A 91 1.79 -4.86 18.51
CA ALA A 91 1.95 -5.04 17.07
C ALA A 91 3.43 -5.20 16.69
N ALA A 92 4.31 -4.34 17.22
CA ALA A 92 5.76 -4.38 16.97
C ALA A 92 6.36 -5.73 17.39
N ARG A 93 6.00 -6.24 18.58
CA ARG A 93 6.42 -7.57 19.03
C ARG A 93 5.96 -8.67 18.07
N ARG A 94 4.67 -8.71 17.70
CA ARG A 94 4.14 -9.75 16.79
C ARG A 94 4.77 -9.72 15.40
N ILE A 95 5.06 -8.53 14.87
CA ILE A 95 5.73 -8.36 13.57
C ILE A 95 7.18 -8.88 13.67
N ARG A 96 7.88 -8.57 14.77
CA ARG A 96 9.24 -9.07 15.04
C ARG A 96 9.26 -10.59 15.18
N ASP A 97 8.43 -11.16 16.05
CA ASP A 97 8.29 -12.61 16.30
C ASP A 97 8.02 -13.43 15.02
N PHE A 98 7.37 -12.82 14.03
CA PHE A 98 7.09 -13.43 12.73
C PHE A 98 8.30 -13.36 11.80
N HIS A 99 8.90 -12.18 11.61
CA HIS A 99 10.00 -12.02 10.66
C HIS A 99 11.31 -12.67 11.14
N GLU A 100 11.55 -12.76 12.46
CA GLU A 100 12.72 -13.47 13.00
C GLU A 100 12.72 -14.96 12.62
N ARG A 101 11.54 -15.57 12.44
CA ARG A 101 11.38 -16.96 11.96
C ARG A 101 11.62 -17.13 10.46
N GLN A 102 11.73 -16.04 9.70
CA GLN A 102 11.95 -16.04 8.25
C GLN A 102 13.43 -15.85 7.88
N VAL A 103 14.30 -15.50 8.84
CA VAL A 103 15.73 -15.29 8.64
C VAL A 103 16.37 -16.58 8.12
N GLN A 104 16.84 -16.55 6.86
CA GLN A 104 17.51 -17.69 6.24
C GLN A 104 18.99 -17.73 6.63
N PRO A 105 19.47 -18.80 7.30
CA PRO A 105 20.89 -18.96 7.60
C PRO A 105 21.71 -19.15 6.31
N ALA A 106 23.02 -18.92 6.40
CA ALA A 106 23.93 -19.21 5.30
C ALA A 106 23.86 -20.70 4.92
N SER A 107 23.59 -20.99 3.65
CA SER A 107 23.50 -22.36 3.14
C SER A 107 24.84 -22.81 2.55
N LEU A 108 25.27 -24.01 2.90
CA LEU A 108 26.44 -24.68 2.33
C LEU A 108 25.97 -25.68 1.28
N GLY A 109 26.51 -25.57 0.06
CA GLY A 109 26.27 -26.53 -1.02
C GLY A 109 27.35 -27.60 -1.06
N SER A 110 27.62 -28.11 -2.27
CA SER A 110 28.79 -28.94 -2.57
C SER A 110 30.10 -28.25 -2.13
N PRO A 111 31.21 -29.00 -1.92
CA PRO A 111 32.50 -28.42 -1.53
C PRO A 111 32.90 -27.22 -2.41
N GLY A 112 33.16 -26.08 -1.76
CA GLY A 112 33.46 -24.80 -2.42
C GLY A 112 32.25 -23.87 -2.68
N LEU A 113 31.01 -24.35 -2.55
CA LEU A 113 29.81 -23.54 -2.78
C LEU A 113 29.16 -23.08 -1.46
N LYS A 114 28.92 -21.78 -1.32
CA LYS A 114 28.22 -21.18 -0.17
C LYS A 114 27.29 -20.05 -0.62
N LEU A 115 26.05 -20.08 -0.16
CA LEU A 115 25.10 -18.97 -0.26
C LEU A 115 25.17 -18.13 1.03
N LEU A 116 25.38 -16.83 0.88
CA LEU A 116 25.40 -15.86 1.99
C LEU A 116 24.27 -14.85 1.83
N THR A 117 23.43 -14.75 2.85
CA THR A 117 22.51 -13.62 3.03
C THR A 117 23.26 -12.48 3.73
N ARG A 118 23.14 -11.25 3.24
CA ARG A 118 23.65 -10.04 3.88
C ARG A 118 22.60 -8.93 3.79
N PRO A 119 22.40 -8.11 4.83
CA PRO A 119 21.56 -6.93 4.73
C PRO A 119 22.13 -5.93 3.73
N VAL A 120 21.26 -5.06 3.21
CA VAL A 120 21.68 -3.78 2.63
C VAL A 120 22.34 -2.91 3.70
N ARG A 121 23.21 -1.99 3.29
CA ARG A 121 23.89 -1.07 4.21
C ARG A 121 22.91 -0.01 4.71
N ARG A 122 22.09 0.56 3.82
CA ARG A 122 21.02 1.51 4.15
C ARG A 122 19.69 1.15 3.50
N ALA A 123 18.61 1.13 4.29
CA ALA A 123 17.24 1.01 3.78
C ALA A 123 16.42 2.28 4.05
N GLY A 124 15.52 2.60 3.12
CA GLY A 124 14.50 3.62 3.28
C GLY A 124 13.13 3.01 3.55
N VAL A 125 12.37 3.63 4.45
CA VAL A 125 10.95 3.40 4.64
C VAL A 125 10.20 4.63 4.15
N TYR A 126 9.13 4.44 3.40
CA TYR A 126 8.16 5.49 3.11
C TYR A 126 6.84 5.19 3.85
N ALA A 127 6.40 6.12 4.70
CA ALA A 127 5.09 6.05 5.36
C ALA A 127 4.16 7.14 4.80
N PRO A 128 2.93 6.81 4.35
CA PRO A 128 1.95 7.82 3.98
C PRO A 128 1.42 8.57 5.20
N GLY A 129 1.22 9.89 5.05
CA GLY A 129 0.60 10.75 6.07
C GLY A 129 -0.58 11.62 5.57
N GLY A 130 -0.80 11.74 4.25
CA GLY A 130 -1.70 12.77 3.69
C GLY A 130 -3.19 12.65 4.04
N ARG A 131 -3.80 11.46 3.94
CA ARG A 131 -5.21 11.22 4.32
C ARG A 131 -5.38 10.61 5.71
N ALA A 132 -4.33 9.95 6.21
CA ALA A 132 -4.28 9.29 7.51
C ALA A 132 -2.81 9.00 7.85
N ALA A 133 -2.52 8.91 9.15
CA ALA A 133 -1.24 8.43 9.64
C ALA A 133 -1.28 6.89 9.77
N TYR A 134 -0.35 6.20 9.12
CA TYR A 134 -0.25 4.73 9.17
C TYR A 134 0.99 4.25 9.95
N PRO A 135 0.95 4.23 11.31
CA PRO A 135 2.05 3.69 12.11
C PRO A 135 2.29 2.20 11.83
N SER A 136 1.24 1.46 11.46
CA SER A 136 1.33 0.08 10.98
C SER A 136 2.29 -0.10 9.80
N THR A 137 2.29 0.84 8.83
CA THR A 137 3.22 0.83 7.70
C THR A 137 4.67 0.95 8.17
N VAL A 138 4.95 1.83 9.14
CA VAL A 138 6.29 1.98 9.72
C VAL A 138 6.74 0.67 10.35
N LEU A 139 5.92 0.07 11.24
CA LEU A 139 6.25 -1.20 11.89
C LEU A 139 6.48 -2.34 10.87
N MET A 140 5.58 -2.47 9.88
CA MET A 140 5.62 -3.54 8.87
C MET A 140 6.80 -3.46 7.89
N THR A 141 7.53 -2.35 7.83
CA THR A 141 8.66 -2.15 6.90
C THR A 141 9.99 -1.95 7.63
N ALA A 142 9.99 -1.22 8.74
CA ALA A 142 11.19 -0.98 9.55
C ALA A 142 11.61 -2.21 10.37
N ILE A 143 10.66 -2.96 10.94
CA ILE A 143 11.00 -4.14 11.76
C ILE A 143 11.65 -5.25 10.91
N PRO A 144 11.15 -5.62 9.71
CA PRO A 144 11.84 -6.58 8.85
C PRO A 144 13.25 -6.12 8.45
N ALA A 145 13.46 -4.82 8.20
CA ALA A 145 14.79 -4.29 7.90
C ALA A 145 15.76 -4.45 9.09
N ARG A 146 15.30 -4.20 10.33
CA ARG A 146 16.11 -4.45 11.53
C ARG A 146 16.35 -5.93 11.80
N VAL A 147 15.36 -6.79 11.59
CA VAL A 147 15.51 -8.25 11.70
C VAL A 147 16.50 -8.79 10.67
N ALA A 148 16.55 -8.21 9.46
CA ALA A 148 17.56 -8.54 8.45
C ALA A 148 18.98 -8.06 8.81
N GLY A 149 19.13 -7.17 9.80
CA GLY A 149 20.40 -6.60 10.24
C GLY A 149 20.83 -5.32 9.51
N VAL A 150 19.90 -4.58 8.88
CA VAL A 150 20.21 -3.28 8.27
C VAL A 150 20.67 -2.31 9.35
N SER A 151 21.87 -1.73 9.17
CA SER A 151 22.50 -0.83 10.15
C SER A 151 22.02 0.62 10.08
N ASP A 152 21.58 1.07 8.91
CA ASP A 152 21.15 2.46 8.66
C ASP A 152 19.75 2.44 8.05
N LEU A 153 18.75 2.93 8.80
CA LEU A 153 17.34 2.84 8.46
C LEU A 153 16.69 4.22 8.60
N VAL A 154 16.28 4.78 7.47
CA VAL A 154 15.69 6.12 7.41
C VAL A 154 14.20 6.04 7.05
N LEU A 155 13.38 6.86 7.68
CA LEU A 155 11.95 7.00 7.39
C LEU A 155 11.70 8.33 6.68
N ALA A 156 11.03 8.30 5.53
CA ALA A 156 10.41 9.45 4.92
C ALA A 156 8.89 9.43 5.18
N THR A 157 8.34 10.56 5.61
CA THR A 157 6.91 10.78 5.79
C THR A 157 6.57 12.23 5.48
N PRO A 158 5.45 12.52 4.77
CA PRO A 158 5.00 13.90 4.66
C PRO A 158 4.72 14.46 6.07
N PRO A 159 5.13 15.70 6.34
CA PRO A 159 4.71 16.44 7.52
C PRO A 159 3.27 16.95 7.33
N ARG A 160 2.69 17.50 8.40
CA ARG A 160 1.55 18.40 8.30
C ARG A 160 2.00 19.81 7.83
N PRO A 161 1.08 20.71 7.43
CA PRO A 161 1.42 22.08 7.06
C PRO A 161 2.10 22.92 8.17
N ASP A 162 2.00 22.50 9.44
CA ASP A 162 2.72 23.10 10.58
C ASP A 162 4.13 22.52 10.79
N GLY A 163 4.57 21.60 9.92
CA GLY A 163 5.85 20.90 10.01
C GLY A 163 5.88 19.73 11.00
N SER A 164 4.78 19.46 11.71
CA SER A 164 4.68 18.36 12.66
C SER A 164 4.52 17.00 11.97
N VAL A 165 5.07 15.95 12.58
CA VAL A 165 4.80 14.56 12.20
C VAL A 165 3.84 13.97 13.23
N PRO A 166 2.83 13.17 12.83
CA PRO A 166 1.92 12.53 13.78
C PRO A 166 2.68 11.69 14.83
N ALA A 167 2.38 11.90 16.12
CA ALA A 167 3.10 11.23 17.22
C ALA A 167 3.11 9.70 17.10
N ALA A 168 2.04 9.09 16.58
CA ALA A 168 1.99 7.65 16.32
C ALA A 168 3.03 7.16 15.29
N ILE A 169 3.33 7.96 14.25
CA ILE A 169 4.39 7.66 13.27
C ILE A 169 5.76 7.71 13.93
N LEU A 170 6.03 8.75 14.72
CA LEU A 170 7.29 8.91 15.45
C LEU A 170 7.49 7.80 16.51
N ALA A 171 6.44 7.45 17.25
CA ALA A 171 6.46 6.36 18.22
C ALA A 171 6.69 5.00 17.53
N ALA A 172 6.03 4.74 16.40
CA ALA A 172 6.27 3.53 15.61
C ALA A 172 7.70 3.49 15.04
N ALA A 173 8.24 4.63 14.61
CA ALA A 173 9.62 4.74 14.15
C ALA A 173 10.60 4.43 15.29
N HIS A 174 10.38 4.97 16.49
CA HIS A 174 11.17 4.66 17.68
C HIS A 174 11.10 3.16 18.06
N LEU A 175 9.90 2.59 18.16
CA LEU A 175 9.68 1.18 18.52
C LEU A 175 10.23 0.18 17.48
N ALA A 176 10.20 0.54 16.21
CA ALA A 176 10.86 -0.23 15.15
C ALA A 176 12.38 0.03 15.07
N GLY A 177 12.87 1.02 15.82
CA GLY A 177 14.28 1.40 15.91
C GLY A 177 14.80 2.07 14.64
N VAL A 178 14.07 3.00 14.03
CA VAL A 178 14.51 3.84 12.89
C VAL A 178 15.57 4.86 13.37
N ASP A 179 16.60 5.12 12.56
CA ASP A 179 17.71 6.04 12.93
C ASP A 179 17.36 7.52 12.71
N ALA A 180 16.69 7.83 11.60
CA ALA A 180 16.31 9.19 11.23
C ALA A 180 14.93 9.25 10.57
N VAL A 181 14.15 10.28 10.90
CA VAL A 181 12.83 10.54 10.31
C VAL A 181 12.89 11.87 9.55
N TYR A 182 12.64 11.85 8.25
CA TYR A 182 12.66 13.01 7.37
C TYR A 182 11.24 13.45 7.00
N ARG A 183 11.00 14.76 7.14
CA ARG A 183 9.73 15.44 6.84
C ARG A 183 9.61 15.75 5.36
N VAL A 184 9.43 14.71 4.55
CA VAL A 184 9.26 14.78 3.08
C VAL A 184 8.25 13.75 2.59
N GLY A 185 7.32 14.18 1.73
CA GLY A 185 6.29 13.32 1.13
C GLY A 185 6.53 12.93 -0.33
N GLY A 186 5.58 12.17 -0.87
CA GLY A 186 5.33 12.07 -2.32
C GLY A 186 6.46 11.47 -3.16
N ALA A 187 6.49 11.86 -4.44
CA ALA A 187 7.52 11.44 -5.38
C ALA A 187 8.89 12.05 -5.04
N GLN A 188 8.89 13.27 -4.48
CA GLN A 188 10.09 13.99 -4.07
C GLN A 188 10.86 13.27 -2.95
N ALA A 189 10.16 12.65 -1.98
CA ALA A 189 10.78 11.78 -0.98
C ALA A 189 11.43 10.54 -1.59
N ILE A 190 10.75 9.87 -2.53
CA ILE A 190 11.29 8.68 -3.21
C ILE A 190 12.53 9.03 -4.02
N ALA A 191 12.53 10.17 -4.72
CA ALA A 191 13.70 10.68 -5.43
C ALA A 191 14.87 11.03 -4.48
N ALA A 192 14.58 11.67 -3.34
CA ALA A 192 15.60 11.99 -2.33
C ALA A 192 16.25 10.71 -1.76
N LEU A 193 15.47 9.66 -1.49
CA LEU A 193 16.00 8.37 -1.05
C LEU A 193 16.81 7.67 -2.16
N ALA A 194 16.39 7.77 -3.43
CA ALA A 194 17.06 7.13 -4.57
C ALA A 194 18.42 7.73 -4.91
N TYR A 195 18.50 9.07 -4.93
CA TYR A 195 19.66 9.81 -5.42
C TYR A 195 20.53 10.35 -4.26
N GLY A 196 19.91 10.62 -3.11
CA GLY A 196 20.52 11.39 -2.03
C GLY A 196 20.47 12.89 -2.32
N THR A 197 20.50 13.68 -1.25
CA THR A 197 20.65 15.14 -1.28
C THR A 197 21.69 15.57 -0.23
N ALA A 198 21.87 16.87 0.00
CA ALA A 198 22.75 17.34 1.06
C ALA A 198 22.22 16.98 2.46
N SER A 199 20.90 16.96 2.66
CA SER A 199 20.26 16.60 3.93
C SER A 199 19.82 15.13 4.04
N ILE A 200 19.44 14.48 2.93
CA ILE A 200 18.83 13.14 2.95
C ILE A 200 19.79 12.12 2.31
N PRO A 201 20.19 11.06 3.03
CA PRO A 201 21.17 10.11 2.53
C PRO A 201 20.55 9.12 1.53
N ARG A 202 21.27 8.86 0.42
CA ARG A 202 20.90 7.81 -0.54
C ARG A 202 20.82 6.42 0.12
N VAL A 203 19.73 5.71 -0.12
CA VAL A 203 19.46 4.34 0.36
C VAL A 203 19.76 3.30 -0.74
N ASP A 204 19.96 2.04 -0.34
CA ASP A 204 20.15 0.93 -1.29
C ASP A 204 18.81 0.31 -1.74
N VAL A 205 17.78 0.38 -0.88
CA VAL A 205 16.41 -0.11 -1.13
C VAL A 205 15.38 0.78 -0.42
N VAL A 206 14.20 0.97 -1.01
CA VAL A 206 13.02 1.56 -0.33
C VAL A 206 11.86 0.56 -0.20
N ALA A 207 11.16 0.61 0.94
CA ALA A 207 9.92 -0.12 1.18
C ALA A 207 8.78 0.81 1.64
N GLY A 208 7.53 0.41 1.42
CA GLY A 208 6.33 1.07 1.95
C GLY A 208 5.34 1.55 0.88
N PRO A 209 4.02 1.34 1.05
CA PRO A 209 3.00 1.75 0.09
C PRO A 209 2.89 3.28 -0.01
N GLY A 210 2.24 3.76 -1.07
CA GLY A 210 1.91 5.17 -1.23
C GLY A 210 0.85 5.38 -2.31
N ASN A 211 0.57 6.65 -2.62
CA ASN A 211 -0.34 7.00 -3.72
C ASN A 211 0.31 6.70 -5.09
N ILE A 212 -0.44 6.96 -6.17
CA ILE A 212 0.04 6.72 -7.55
C ILE A 212 1.37 7.44 -7.86
N TYR A 213 1.62 8.63 -7.31
CA TYR A 213 2.87 9.36 -7.51
C TYR A 213 4.06 8.65 -6.85
N VAL A 214 3.89 8.10 -5.64
CA VAL A 214 4.91 7.29 -4.95
C VAL A 214 5.17 5.99 -5.71
N THR A 215 4.11 5.29 -6.15
CA THR A 215 4.22 4.05 -6.94
C THR A 215 4.91 4.29 -8.30
N LEU A 216 4.60 5.40 -8.97
CA LEU A 216 5.27 5.80 -10.21
C LEU A 216 6.73 6.22 -9.96
N ALA A 217 7.03 6.95 -8.88
CA ALA A 217 8.39 7.35 -8.53
C ALA A 217 9.27 6.13 -8.22
N LYS A 218 8.73 5.14 -7.48
CA LYS A 218 9.41 3.85 -7.27
C LYS A 218 9.71 3.12 -8.58
N LYS A 219 8.82 3.22 -9.58
CA LYS A 219 9.08 2.65 -10.91
C LYS A 219 10.16 3.44 -11.66
N GLU A 220 10.17 4.76 -11.54
CA GLU A 220 11.13 5.65 -12.22
C GLU A 220 12.56 5.46 -11.70
N VAL A 221 12.72 5.38 -10.38
CA VAL A 221 14.04 5.19 -9.74
C VAL A 221 14.52 3.74 -9.68
N PHE A 222 13.74 2.79 -10.23
CA PHE A 222 14.09 1.38 -10.20
C PHE A 222 15.36 1.10 -11.00
N GLY A 223 16.37 0.54 -10.34
CA GLY A 223 17.71 0.35 -10.88
C GLY A 223 18.71 1.41 -10.38
N SER A 224 18.26 2.61 -10.01
CA SER A 224 19.04 3.55 -9.19
C SER A 224 19.01 3.17 -7.71
N MET A 225 17.89 2.60 -7.23
CA MET A 225 17.81 1.85 -5.98
C MET A 225 16.88 0.64 -6.12
N GLY A 226 16.94 -0.28 -5.16
CA GLY A 226 15.95 -1.35 -5.02
C GLY A 226 14.59 -0.81 -4.56
N VAL A 227 13.51 -1.46 -4.96
CA VAL A 227 12.16 -1.20 -4.43
C VAL A 227 11.51 -2.52 -4.04
N ASP A 228 10.76 -2.52 -2.94
CA ASP A 228 9.94 -3.64 -2.47
C ASP A 228 8.94 -4.17 -3.52
N GLY A 229 8.31 -3.25 -4.27
CA GLY A 229 7.41 -3.57 -5.36
C GLY A 229 6.62 -2.36 -5.86
N ILE A 230 5.94 -2.55 -6.98
CA ILE A 230 5.00 -1.58 -7.54
C ILE A 230 3.62 -1.89 -6.99
N ALA A 231 3.29 -1.31 -5.84
CA ALA A 231 2.01 -1.50 -5.16
C ALA A 231 0.85 -1.00 -6.04
N GLY A 232 -0.10 -1.88 -6.32
CA GLY A 232 -1.38 -1.52 -6.92
C GLY A 232 -2.37 -0.99 -5.88
N PRO A 233 -3.58 -0.59 -6.31
CA PRO A 233 -4.69 -0.33 -5.42
C PRO A 233 -4.96 -1.48 -4.46
N THR A 234 -5.48 -1.16 -3.28
CA THR A 234 -5.79 -2.14 -2.25
C THR A 234 -6.89 -3.10 -2.70
N GLU A 235 -6.70 -4.41 -2.51
CA GLU A 235 -7.65 -5.44 -2.95
C GLU A 235 -8.05 -6.37 -1.80
N VAL A 236 -9.30 -6.87 -1.79
CA VAL A 236 -9.74 -7.96 -0.91
C VAL A 236 -10.59 -8.98 -1.67
N VAL A 237 -10.38 -10.25 -1.36
CA VAL A 237 -11.25 -11.35 -1.81
C VAL A 237 -11.74 -12.12 -0.59
N VAL A 238 -13.04 -12.08 -0.35
CA VAL A 238 -13.69 -12.88 0.70
C VAL A 238 -14.28 -14.12 0.03
N VAL A 239 -13.97 -15.31 0.57
CA VAL A 239 -14.54 -16.59 0.13
C VAL A 239 -15.40 -17.12 1.27
N ALA A 240 -16.69 -17.26 1.05
CA ALA A 240 -17.67 -17.55 2.10
C ALA A 240 -18.78 -18.47 1.59
N ASP A 241 -19.02 -19.59 2.26
CA ASP A 241 -20.19 -20.44 1.97
C ASP A 241 -21.48 -19.84 2.52
N GLY A 242 -22.64 -20.39 2.14
CA GLY A 242 -23.94 -19.94 2.61
C GLY A 242 -24.21 -20.03 4.13
N GLN A 243 -23.28 -20.53 4.96
CA GLN A 243 -23.38 -20.49 6.42
C GLN A 243 -22.67 -19.27 7.04
N ALA A 244 -21.90 -18.52 6.24
CA ALA A 244 -21.20 -17.35 6.73
C ALA A 244 -22.13 -16.22 7.18
N ARG A 245 -21.68 -15.45 8.16
CA ARG A 245 -22.38 -14.28 8.68
C ARG A 245 -22.33 -13.12 7.67
N PRO A 246 -23.47 -12.64 7.13
CA PRO A 246 -23.47 -11.58 6.12
C PRO A 246 -22.89 -10.26 6.65
N ASP A 247 -23.13 -9.94 7.93
CA ASP A 247 -22.65 -8.73 8.59
C ASP A 247 -21.12 -8.71 8.74
N PHE A 248 -20.51 -9.88 9.02
CA PHE A 248 -19.05 -10.00 9.10
C PHE A 248 -18.40 -9.93 7.72
N VAL A 249 -18.98 -10.60 6.71
CA VAL A 249 -18.50 -10.51 5.32
C VAL A 249 -18.61 -9.08 4.77
N ALA A 250 -19.68 -8.36 5.10
CA ALA A 250 -19.83 -6.94 4.77
C ALA A 250 -18.78 -6.06 5.47
N ALA A 251 -18.49 -6.32 6.75
CA ALA A 251 -17.44 -5.61 7.50
C ALA A 251 -16.04 -5.85 6.91
N ASP A 252 -15.67 -7.09 6.57
CA ASP A 252 -14.39 -7.43 5.94
C ASP A 252 -14.20 -6.73 4.57
N LEU A 253 -15.27 -6.63 3.78
CA LEU A 253 -15.26 -5.88 2.53
C LEU A 253 -15.12 -4.38 2.78
N ALA A 254 -15.90 -3.81 3.71
CA ALA A 254 -15.87 -2.39 4.03
C ALA A 254 -14.50 -1.93 4.55
N ALA A 255 -13.87 -2.73 5.43
CA ALA A 255 -12.57 -2.46 6.03
C ALA A 255 -11.46 -2.25 5.00
N GLN A 256 -11.52 -2.94 3.85
CA GLN A 256 -10.56 -2.71 2.76
C GLN A 256 -10.98 -1.55 1.84
N LEU A 257 -12.29 -1.42 1.58
CA LEU A 257 -12.83 -0.42 0.65
C LEU A 257 -12.71 1.02 1.17
N GLU A 258 -12.51 1.24 2.47
CA GLU A 258 -12.30 2.57 3.07
C GLU A 258 -10.88 3.13 2.94
N HIS A 259 -9.91 2.32 2.52
CA HIS A 259 -8.50 2.72 2.48
C HIS A 259 -8.14 3.61 1.27
N ASP A 260 -8.69 3.33 0.09
CA ASP A 260 -8.37 4.08 -1.14
C ASP A 260 -9.55 4.10 -2.14
N PRO A 261 -9.85 5.23 -2.81
CA PRO A 261 -10.87 5.32 -3.87
C PRO A 261 -10.66 4.39 -5.08
N LEU A 262 -9.49 3.78 -5.26
CA LEU A 262 -9.20 2.79 -6.30
C LEU A 262 -9.31 1.34 -5.79
N ALA A 263 -9.57 1.14 -4.50
CA ALA A 263 -9.67 -0.19 -3.91
C ALA A 263 -10.82 -1.02 -4.52
N TRP A 264 -10.74 -2.35 -4.43
CA TRP A 264 -11.84 -3.22 -4.83
C TRP A 264 -12.02 -4.42 -3.91
N GLY A 265 -13.27 -4.91 -3.87
CA GLY A 265 -13.67 -6.10 -3.13
C GLY A 265 -14.38 -7.11 -4.02
N LEU A 266 -14.11 -8.39 -3.78
CA LEU A 266 -14.75 -9.53 -4.42
C LEU A 266 -15.24 -10.51 -3.35
N LEU A 267 -16.54 -10.82 -3.35
CA LEU A 267 -17.11 -11.94 -2.62
C LEU A 267 -17.22 -13.14 -3.58
N ILE A 268 -16.76 -14.31 -3.17
CA ILE A 268 -16.96 -15.58 -3.86
C ILE A 268 -17.76 -16.50 -2.93
N THR A 269 -18.95 -16.94 -3.34
CA THR A 269 -19.87 -17.72 -2.49
C THR A 269 -20.62 -18.79 -3.27
N ASP A 270 -21.09 -19.83 -2.60
CA ASP A 270 -22.01 -20.83 -3.18
C ASP A 270 -23.50 -20.52 -2.93
N SER A 271 -23.81 -19.44 -2.20
CA SER A 271 -25.19 -19.02 -1.87
C SER A 271 -25.56 -17.65 -2.48
N PRO A 272 -26.50 -17.60 -3.45
CA PRO A 272 -27.13 -16.37 -3.92
C PRO A 272 -27.85 -15.56 -2.82
N GLU A 273 -28.27 -16.22 -1.75
CA GLU A 273 -28.97 -15.62 -0.60
C GLU A 273 -27.99 -14.86 0.30
N LEU A 274 -26.86 -15.47 0.67
CA LEU A 274 -25.78 -14.77 1.39
C LEU A 274 -25.31 -13.55 0.59
N ALA A 275 -25.08 -13.75 -0.70
CA ALA A 275 -24.76 -12.72 -1.67
C ALA A 275 -25.68 -11.49 -1.60
N GLY A 276 -27.01 -11.69 -1.54
CA GLY A 276 -27.98 -10.61 -1.38
C GLY A 276 -27.88 -9.92 -0.02
N ARG A 277 -27.79 -10.71 1.06
CA ARG A 277 -27.70 -10.17 2.42
C ARG A 277 -26.42 -9.36 2.66
N VAL A 278 -25.28 -9.77 2.10
CA VAL A 278 -24.03 -9.00 2.19
C VAL A 278 -24.14 -7.63 1.49
N GLU A 279 -24.88 -7.55 0.38
CA GLU A 279 -25.13 -6.28 -0.32
C GLU A 279 -25.99 -5.33 0.52
N GLU A 280 -27.01 -5.86 1.22
CA GLU A 280 -27.84 -5.11 2.16
C GLU A 280 -27.06 -4.63 3.40
N GLU A 281 -26.31 -5.54 4.06
CA GLU A 281 -25.50 -5.22 5.24
C GLU A 281 -24.38 -4.22 4.91
N LEU A 282 -23.72 -4.36 3.74
CA LEU A 282 -22.69 -3.42 3.30
C LEU A 282 -23.28 -2.02 3.04
N GLU A 283 -24.45 -1.93 2.40
CA GLU A 283 -25.08 -0.62 2.20
C GLU A 283 -25.56 0.00 3.53
N SER A 284 -26.05 -0.82 4.46
CA SER A 284 -26.40 -0.39 5.82
C SER A 284 -25.18 0.17 6.56
N LEU A 285 -24.10 -0.61 6.63
CA LEU A 285 -22.85 -0.26 7.30
C LEU A 285 -22.24 1.03 6.74
N VAL A 286 -22.15 1.15 5.40
CA VAL A 286 -21.55 2.31 4.72
C VAL A 286 -22.34 3.60 4.93
N ARG A 287 -23.62 3.57 5.35
CA ARG A 287 -24.35 4.80 5.72
C ARG A 287 -23.86 5.41 7.03
N GLY A 288 -23.25 4.63 7.93
CA GLY A 288 -22.83 5.05 9.26
C GLY A 288 -21.33 5.35 9.42
N LEU A 289 -20.50 5.17 8.39
CA LEU A 289 -19.05 5.33 8.48
C LEU A 289 -18.59 6.75 8.11
N ASP A 290 -17.64 7.32 8.86
CA ASP A 290 -17.03 8.63 8.55
C ASP A 290 -16.39 8.67 7.15
N ARG A 291 -15.90 7.51 6.68
CA ARG A 291 -15.29 7.31 5.36
C ARG A 291 -16.25 6.76 4.31
N ALA A 292 -17.56 6.84 4.55
CA ALA A 292 -18.60 6.40 3.63
C ALA A 292 -18.37 6.86 2.19
N GLU A 293 -17.89 8.10 2.00
CA GLU A 293 -17.65 8.65 0.67
C GLU A 293 -16.44 8.02 -0.03
N ILE A 294 -15.38 7.65 0.69
CA ILE A 294 -14.25 6.88 0.12
C ILE A 294 -14.73 5.48 -0.29
N ILE A 295 -15.56 4.84 0.53
CA ILE A 295 -16.13 3.52 0.24
C ILE A 295 -17.10 3.57 -0.96
N ARG A 296 -17.89 4.65 -1.07
CA ARG A 296 -18.71 4.90 -2.26
C ARG A 296 -17.84 5.11 -3.49
N GLN A 297 -16.72 5.83 -3.38
CA GLN A 297 -15.77 6.07 -4.47
C GLN A 297 -14.98 4.83 -4.90
N SER A 298 -14.58 3.95 -3.98
CA SER A 298 -14.04 2.62 -4.35
C SER A 298 -15.10 1.75 -5.03
N SER A 299 -16.38 1.95 -4.68
CA SER A 299 -17.52 1.51 -5.50
C SER A 299 -17.86 2.42 -6.72
N ALA A 300 -16.95 3.32 -7.21
CA ALA A 300 -17.10 4.30 -8.35
C ALA A 300 -15.94 4.38 -9.44
N SER A 301 -15.86 3.45 -10.43
CA SER A 301 -15.01 3.47 -11.67
C SER A 301 -15.33 2.37 -12.77
N THR A 302 -16.53 2.27 -13.41
CA THR A 302 -16.80 1.36 -14.60
C THR A 302 -17.96 1.73 -15.56
N ARG A 303 -17.68 2.53 -16.60
CA ARG A 303 -18.39 2.63 -17.91
C ARG A 303 -17.31 2.97 -18.96
N GLN A 304 -17.31 2.61 -20.24
CA GLN A 304 -18.21 1.92 -21.19
C GLN A 304 -17.31 1.02 -22.11
N SER A 305 -17.79 0.05 -22.90
CA SER A 305 -18.37 0.21 -24.26
C SER A 305 -18.95 -1.14 -24.76
N ARG A 306 -20.20 -1.17 -25.26
CA ARG A 306 -20.71 -1.13 -26.66
C ARG A 306 -20.49 -2.41 -27.52
N TRP A 307 -21.63 -3.05 -27.80
CA TRP A 307 -22.06 -4.01 -28.84
C TRP A 307 -21.08 -4.65 -29.84
N ALA A 308 -21.19 -5.98 -29.99
CA ALA A 308 -21.53 -6.66 -31.26
C ALA A 308 -22.07 -8.09 -31.00
N THR A 309 -23.04 -8.54 -31.80
CA THR A 309 -23.68 -9.88 -31.68
C THR A 309 -23.30 -10.82 -32.82
N THR A 310 -22.73 -11.99 -32.51
CA THR A 310 -22.87 -13.24 -33.30
C THR A 310 -22.52 -14.47 -32.43
N PRO A 311 -23.07 -15.68 -32.70
CA PRO A 311 -23.13 -16.78 -31.72
C PRO A 311 -22.05 -17.87 -32.02
N PRO A 312 -22.05 -19.08 -31.41
CA PRO A 312 -20.86 -19.60 -30.73
C PRO A 312 -20.07 -20.67 -31.51
N ALA A 313 -18.80 -20.85 -31.14
CA ALA A 313 -18.03 -22.06 -31.43
C ALA A 313 -17.16 -22.46 -30.21
N PRO A 314 -17.03 -23.75 -29.86
CA PRO A 314 -16.45 -24.18 -28.58
C PRO A 314 -14.96 -24.53 -28.68
N THR A 315 -14.13 -24.04 -27.75
CA THR A 315 -12.81 -24.66 -27.46
C THR A 315 -12.40 -24.57 -25.99
N THR A 316 -12.62 -25.67 -25.28
CA THR A 316 -11.65 -26.31 -24.36
C THR A 316 -10.37 -25.54 -23.99
N ARG A 317 -10.37 -24.85 -22.84
CA ARG A 317 -9.09 -24.54 -22.15
C ARG A 317 -9.11 -24.46 -20.61
N CYS A 318 -10.03 -25.16 -19.93
CA CYS A 318 -10.01 -25.28 -18.48
C CYS A 318 -9.21 -26.51 -17.99
N ARG A 319 -7.87 -26.47 -18.13
CA ARG A 319 -6.93 -27.34 -17.38
C ARG A 319 -5.59 -26.65 -17.12
N ARG A 320 -5.48 -25.97 -15.98
CA ARG A 320 -4.26 -25.93 -15.14
C ARG A 320 -4.54 -25.21 -13.80
N ARG A 321 -4.39 -25.97 -12.70
CA ARG A 321 -4.26 -25.55 -11.28
C ARG A 321 -5.53 -25.18 -10.50
N ALA A 322 -6.32 -26.20 -10.17
CA ALA A 322 -6.97 -26.39 -8.86
C ALA A 322 -7.25 -27.91 -8.64
N PRO A 323 -7.49 -28.41 -7.42
CA PRO A 323 -7.82 -29.81 -7.15
C PRO A 323 -9.16 -30.25 -7.76
N ARG A 324 -9.43 -31.56 -7.84
CA ARG A 324 -10.55 -32.13 -8.62
C ARG A 324 -11.96 -31.92 -8.05
N ASP A 325 -12.09 -31.35 -6.85
CA ASP A 325 -13.37 -31.35 -6.10
C ASP A 325 -14.16 -30.03 -6.15
N LEU A 326 -13.69 -29.01 -6.89
CA LEU A 326 -14.38 -27.72 -7.07
C LEU A 326 -15.50 -27.77 -8.14
N ALA A 327 -16.36 -28.79 -8.07
CA ALA A 327 -17.49 -29.01 -8.98
C ALA A 327 -18.83 -28.50 -8.42
N ARG A 328 -18.83 -27.31 -7.80
CA ARG A 328 -20.05 -26.57 -7.39
C ARG A 328 -20.15 -25.25 -8.14
N PRO A 329 -21.35 -24.76 -8.47
CA PRO A 329 -21.53 -23.44 -9.10
C PRO A 329 -21.31 -22.33 -8.06
N TRP A 330 -20.17 -21.65 -8.13
CA TRP A 330 -19.91 -20.47 -7.29
C TRP A 330 -20.45 -19.20 -7.96
N ALA A 331 -21.16 -18.37 -7.20
CA ALA A 331 -21.45 -16.99 -7.54
C ALA A 331 -20.26 -16.10 -7.16
N CYS A 332 -19.82 -15.26 -8.10
CA CYS A 332 -18.79 -14.25 -7.91
C CYS A 332 -19.44 -12.87 -7.89
N ILE A 333 -19.26 -12.11 -6.81
CA ILE A 333 -19.86 -10.79 -6.62
C ILE A 333 -18.78 -9.75 -6.46
N ARG A 334 -18.70 -8.86 -7.44
CA ARG A 334 -17.75 -7.78 -7.50
C ARG A 334 -18.40 -6.46 -7.07
N PHE A 335 -17.76 -5.79 -6.12
CA PHE A 335 -18.09 -4.41 -5.78
C PHE A 335 -17.30 -3.49 -6.75
N SER A 336 -18.01 -2.93 -7.74
CA SER A 336 -17.45 -2.09 -8.83
C SER A 336 -18.56 -1.48 -9.72
N SER A 337 -18.27 -0.60 -10.70
CA SER A 337 -18.60 0.79 -10.36
C SER A 337 -18.85 1.80 -11.53
N ALA A 338 -18.73 3.14 -11.34
CA ALA A 338 -18.90 4.34 -12.25
C ALA A 338 -17.70 5.36 -12.37
N ARG A 339 -17.03 5.61 -13.53
CA ARG A 339 -15.97 6.67 -13.69
C ARG A 339 -16.59 8.01 -14.15
N ALA A 340 -16.06 9.14 -13.69
CA ALA A 340 -16.40 10.48 -14.20
C ALA A 340 -15.67 10.80 -15.52
N CYS A 341 -16.44 11.24 -16.52
CA CYS A 341 -16.34 12.60 -17.05
C CYS A 341 -17.66 13.30 -16.67
#